data_AF-D1W4Y3-F1
#
_entry.id   AF-D1W4Y3-F1
#
_cell.length_a   1.000
_cell.length_b   1.000
_cell.length_c   1.000
_cell.angle_alpha   90.00
_cell.angle_beta   90.00
_cell.angle_gamma   90.00
#
_symmetry.space_group_name_H-M   'P 1'
#
loop_
_entity.id
_entity.type
_entity.pdbx_description
1 polymer ?
#
loop_
_entity_poly.entity_id
_entity_poly.type
_entity_poly.pdbx_seq_one_letter_code
_entity_poly.pdbx_strand_id
1 'polypeptide(L)'
;MFEGQIERQIQQQLEPYEERIAKLEKHLVALRDQVKHLTAALQEMQEQQEQKSTTERDTADSLEPQTDVELQRAQPHQMGTSSPSASRVCYLPAPSSDGCFDSASPTEQIGKSIYQLSTTDGVNGTFIMLNSPDAIATAMISVSQFVKPVCKVVGNASVYPRSIETVDEGSAVFENGIWRVVNKAVVKFD
;
A
#
# COMPACT_ATOMS: atom_id res chain seq x y z
N MET A 1 -47.85 -36.68 -10.56
CA MET A 1 -47.14 -36.32 -11.80
C MET A 1 -46.40 -34.97 -11.72
N PHE A 2 -46.77 -34.04 -10.84
CA PHE A 2 -46.13 -32.72 -10.74
C PHE A 2 -44.80 -32.71 -9.95
N GLU A 3 -44.61 -33.60 -8.99
CA GLU A 3 -43.40 -33.64 -8.15
C GLU A 3 -42.12 -33.91 -8.97
N GLY A 4 -42.16 -34.89 -9.88
CA GLY A 4 -40.99 -35.20 -10.73
C GLY A 4 -40.63 -34.13 -11.77
N GLN A 5 -41.50 -33.14 -12.01
CA GLN A 5 -41.19 -31.99 -12.88
C GLN A 5 -40.48 -30.89 -12.08
N ILE A 6 -40.89 -30.68 -10.83
CA ILE A 6 -40.25 -29.73 -9.91
C ILE A 6 -38.83 -30.21 -9.56
N GLU A 7 -38.66 -31.51 -9.26
CA GLU A 7 -37.35 -32.09 -8.98
C GLU A 7 -36.38 -31.91 -10.16
N ARG A 8 -36.82 -32.19 -11.39
CA ARG A 8 -35.99 -31.96 -12.59
C ARG A 8 -35.61 -30.51 -12.78
N GLN A 9 -36.53 -29.58 -12.49
CA GLN A 9 -36.27 -28.15 -12.65
C GLN A 9 -35.29 -27.63 -11.59
N ILE A 10 -35.34 -28.17 -10.36
CA ILE A 10 -34.36 -27.91 -9.32
C ILE A 10 -32.99 -28.49 -9.71
N GLN A 11 -32.95 -29.73 -10.20
CA GLN A 11 -31.71 -30.38 -10.64
C GLN A 11 -31.02 -29.59 -11.77
N GLN A 12 -31.81 -29.14 -12.76
CA GLN A 12 -31.31 -28.36 -13.89
C GLN A 12 -30.76 -27.00 -13.47
N GLN A 13 -31.27 -26.44 -12.38
CA GLN A 13 -30.75 -25.19 -11.81
C GLN A 13 -29.50 -25.42 -10.95
N LEU A 14 -29.40 -26.56 -10.25
CA LEU A 14 -28.26 -26.87 -9.36
C LEU A 14 -26.97 -27.21 -10.14
N GLU A 15 -27.08 -27.96 -11.23
CA GLU A 15 -25.95 -28.41 -12.06
C GLU A 15 -24.98 -27.27 -12.48
N PRO A 16 -25.44 -26.10 -12.99
CA PRO A 16 -24.53 -25.00 -13.32
C PRO A 16 -23.90 -24.34 -12.09
N TYR A 17 -24.55 -24.40 -10.91
CA TYR A 17 -23.94 -23.90 -9.67
C TYR A 17 -22.86 -24.85 -9.16
N GLU A 18 -23.07 -26.16 -9.24
CA GLU A 18 -22.07 -27.17 -8.89
C GLU A 18 -20.82 -27.06 -9.79
N GLU A 19 -21.02 -26.91 -11.11
CA GLU A 19 -19.91 -26.70 -12.04
C GLU A 19 -19.15 -25.39 -11.76
N ARG A 20 -19.87 -24.32 -11.42
CA ARG A 20 -19.27 -23.03 -11.06
C ARG A 20 -18.48 -23.13 -9.75
N ILE A 21 -18.97 -23.86 -8.75
CA ILE A 21 -18.26 -24.12 -7.49
C ILE A 21 -16.98 -24.89 -7.77
N ALA A 22 -17.05 -25.99 -8.52
CA ALA A 22 -15.87 -26.78 -8.87
C ALA A 22 -14.81 -25.94 -9.63
N LYS A 23 -15.24 -25.06 -10.52
CA LYS A 23 -14.33 -24.14 -11.23
C LYS A 23 -13.68 -23.12 -10.29
N LEU A 24 -14.44 -22.55 -9.37
CA LEU A 24 -13.93 -21.61 -8.37
C LEU A 24 -12.94 -22.30 -7.42
N GLU A 25 -13.24 -23.50 -6.95
CA GLU A 25 -12.35 -24.29 -6.11
C GLU A 25 -11.03 -24.60 -6.83
N LYS A 26 -11.09 -25.01 -8.10
CA LYS A 26 -9.89 -25.23 -8.91
C LYS A 26 -9.04 -23.97 -9.06
N HIS A 27 -9.67 -22.81 -9.26
CA HIS A 27 -8.95 -21.53 -9.32
C HIS A 27 -8.32 -21.14 -7.98
N LEU A 28 -9.00 -21.39 -6.85
CA LEU A 28 -8.44 -21.12 -5.53
C LEU A 28 -7.21 -21.97 -5.23
N VAL A 29 -7.22 -23.25 -5.62
CA VAL A 29 -6.05 -24.13 -5.50
C VAL A 29 -4.89 -23.61 -6.35
N ALA A 30 -5.15 -23.29 -7.62
CA ALA A 30 -4.12 -22.77 -8.52
C ALA A 30 -3.51 -21.45 -8.00
N LEU A 31 -4.34 -20.54 -7.49
CA LEU A 31 -3.87 -19.27 -6.94
C LEU A 31 -3.07 -19.47 -5.66
N ARG A 32 -3.50 -20.38 -4.78
CA ARG A 32 -2.74 -20.75 -3.57
C ARG A 32 -1.37 -21.31 -3.93
N ASP A 33 -1.27 -22.16 -4.94
CA ASP A 33 0.01 -22.72 -5.37
C ASP A 33 0.91 -21.66 -5.99
N GLN A 34 0.35 -20.72 -6.77
CA GLN A 34 1.09 -19.58 -7.30
C GLN A 34 1.64 -18.68 -6.17
N VAL A 35 0.84 -18.41 -5.13
CA VAL A 35 1.29 -17.65 -3.95
C VAL A 35 2.43 -18.37 -3.22
N LYS A 36 2.32 -19.70 -3.03
CA LYS A 36 3.40 -20.49 -2.42
C LYS A 36 4.70 -20.41 -3.24
N HIS A 37 4.60 -20.56 -4.56
CA HIS A 37 5.77 -20.48 -5.44
C HIS A 37 6.43 -19.10 -5.40
N LEU A 38 5.66 -18.02 -5.47
CA LEU A 38 6.19 -16.66 -5.37
C LEU A 38 6.82 -16.38 -4.00
N THR A 39 6.20 -16.89 -2.92
CA THR A 39 6.75 -16.74 -1.57
C THR A 39 8.09 -17.46 -1.42
N ALA A 40 8.20 -18.70 -1.92
CA ALA A 40 9.45 -19.45 -1.91
C ALA A 40 10.55 -18.75 -2.73
N ALA A 41 10.21 -18.26 -3.93
CA ALA A 41 11.16 -17.53 -4.77
C ALA A 41 11.68 -16.24 -4.10
N LEU A 42 10.81 -15.52 -3.38
CA LEU A 42 11.22 -14.35 -2.61
C LEU A 42 12.16 -14.71 -1.44
N GLN A 43 11.89 -15.81 -0.73
CA GLN A 43 12.75 -16.29 0.35
C GLN A 43 14.13 -16.70 -0.18
N GLU A 44 14.20 -17.46 -1.28
CA GLU A 44 15.48 -17.83 -1.90
C GLU A 44 16.29 -16.62 -2.34
N MET A 45 15.64 -15.58 -2.87
CA MET A 45 16.32 -14.34 -3.29
C MET A 45 16.84 -13.55 -2.08
N GLN A 46 16.13 -13.55 -0.95
CA GLN A 46 16.58 -12.94 0.30
C GLN A 46 17.79 -13.68 0.89
N GLU A 47 17.75 -15.01 0.94
CA GLU A 47 18.87 -15.83 1.44
C GLU A 47 20.14 -15.64 0.59
N GLN A 48 20.00 -15.53 -0.74
CA GLN A 48 21.12 -15.22 -1.65
C GLN A 48 21.71 -13.82 -1.38
N GLN A 49 20.87 -12.84 -1.06
CA GLN A 49 21.31 -11.47 -0.74
C GLN A 49 22.07 -11.43 0.61
N GLU A 50 21.65 -12.21 1.61
CA GLU A 50 22.32 -12.32 2.90
C GLU A 50 23.66 -13.08 2.81
N GLN A 51 23.75 -14.12 1.98
CA GLN A 51 25.00 -14.86 1.74
C GLN A 51 26.04 -14.04 0.97
N LYS A 52 25.60 -13.19 0.01
CA LYS A 52 26.51 -12.26 -0.69
C LYS A 52 27.03 -11.16 0.24
N SER A 53 26.22 -10.69 1.19
CA SER A 53 26.58 -9.63 2.14
C SER A 53 27.52 -10.10 3.27
N THR A 54 27.55 -11.40 3.57
CA THR A 54 28.45 -11.99 4.59
C THR A 54 29.81 -12.38 4.00
N THR A 55 29.89 -12.74 2.71
CA THR A 55 31.17 -13.08 2.04
C THR A 55 32.08 -11.87 1.80
N GLU A 56 31.52 -10.65 1.67
CA GLU A 56 32.29 -9.41 1.47
C GLU A 56 32.90 -8.85 2.79
N ARG A 57 32.63 -9.45 3.96
CA ARG A 57 33.20 -9.01 5.26
C ARG A 57 34.44 -9.79 5.72
N ASP A 58 34.77 -10.93 5.09
CA ASP A 58 35.84 -11.83 5.55
C ASP A 58 37.15 -11.74 4.72
N THR A 59 37.30 -10.71 3.86
CA THR A 59 38.54 -10.49 3.08
C THR A 59 39.28 -9.20 3.43
N ALA A 60 39.12 -8.70 4.65
CA ALA A 60 39.82 -7.52 5.13
C ALA A 60 40.34 -7.68 6.56
N ASP A 61 41.14 -8.71 6.82
CA ASP A 61 42.06 -8.72 7.96
C ASP A 61 43.28 -9.59 7.68
N SER A 62 44.38 -8.99 7.24
CA SER A 62 45.67 -9.17 7.91
C SER A 62 46.79 -8.34 7.26
N LEU A 63 47.51 -7.64 8.15
CA LEU A 63 48.85 -7.07 8.06
C LEU A 63 48.95 -5.56 7.78
N GLU A 64 48.73 -4.78 8.85
CA GLU A 64 49.42 -3.52 9.16
C GLU A 64 50.96 -3.73 9.32
N PRO A 65 51.84 -2.71 9.49
CA PRO A 65 51.61 -1.28 9.78
C PRO A 65 52.50 -0.27 9.00
N GLN A 66 52.17 1.02 9.03
CA GLN A 66 53.10 2.14 9.36
C GLN A 66 52.54 3.55 9.09
N THR A 67 52.43 4.33 10.18
CA THR A 67 52.73 5.78 10.34
C THR A 67 52.12 6.79 9.35
N ASP A 68 51.09 7.55 9.76
CA ASP A 68 51.20 8.86 10.44
C ASP A 68 49.77 9.43 10.64
N VAL A 69 49.47 9.85 11.87
CA VAL A 69 48.22 10.46 12.34
C VAL A 69 48.62 11.92 12.60
N GLU A 70 47.90 12.98 12.22
CA GLU A 70 46.73 13.41 12.97
C GLU A 70 46.11 14.73 12.43
N LEU A 71 44.77 14.75 12.38
CA LEU A 71 43.80 15.85 12.52
C LEU A 71 43.88 17.11 11.62
N GLN A 72 42.81 17.29 10.82
CA GLN A 72 41.95 18.45 11.00
C GLN A 72 40.46 18.16 10.67
N ARG A 73 39.67 18.20 11.73
CA ARG A 73 38.20 18.22 11.80
C ARG A 73 37.70 19.63 11.43
N ALA A 74 36.82 19.73 10.43
CA ALA A 74 35.74 20.74 10.35
C ALA A 74 34.71 20.33 9.27
N GLN A 75 33.41 20.42 9.61
CA GLN A 75 32.19 20.32 8.78
C GLN A 75 32.20 21.26 7.55
N PRO A 76 31.15 21.41 6.68
CA PRO A 76 29.84 20.73 6.51
C PRO A 76 29.51 20.41 5.01
N HIS A 77 28.28 19.97 4.70
CA HIS A 77 27.62 20.01 3.37
C HIS A 77 28.21 19.17 2.23
N GLN A 78 27.49 18.12 1.82
CA GLN A 78 27.46 17.72 0.40
C GLN A 78 26.03 17.61 -0.07
N MET A 79 25.58 18.73 -0.63
CA MET A 79 24.51 18.83 -1.60
C MET A 79 25.11 18.48 -2.97
N GLY A 80 24.41 17.68 -3.78
CA GLY A 80 24.62 17.69 -5.22
C GLY A 80 24.95 16.36 -5.90
N THR A 81 23.98 15.45 -5.95
CA THR A 81 23.72 14.72 -7.20
C THR A 81 22.24 14.89 -7.54
N SER A 82 21.96 15.90 -8.36
CA SER A 82 20.68 16.13 -9.01
C SER A 82 20.43 15.03 -10.04
N SER A 83 20.00 13.87 -9.56
CA SER A 83 19.11 13.01 -10.32
C SER A 83 17.71 13.64 -10.24
N PRO A 84 16.87 13.58 -11.29
CA PRO A 84 15.47 13.98 -11.12
C PRO A 84 14.92 13.12 -9.98
N SER A 85 14.56 13.76 -8.87
CA SER A 85 14.06 13.10 -7.68
C SER A 85 12.83 12.30 -8.09
N ALA A 86 13.01 10.99 -8.28
CA ALA A 86 11.92 10.11 -8.66
C ALA A 86 10.86 10.21 -7.57
N SER A 87 9.74 10.86 -7.89
CA SER A 87 8.58 10.99 -7.03
C SER A 87 8.18 9.59 -6.55
N ARG A 88 8.31 9.35 -5.25
CA ARG A 88 7.95 8.09 -4.61
C ARG A 88 6.47 8.14 -4.27
N VAL A 89 5.77 7.08 -4.65
CA VAL A 89 4.34 6.91 -4.34
C VAL A 89 4.20 5.79 -3.32
N CYS A 90 3.39 6.02 -2.30
CA CYS A 90 3.00 5.02 -1.33
C CYS A 90 1.51 5.12 -1.01
N TYR A 91 0.96 4.05 -0.47
CA TYR A 91 -0.46 3.90 -0.17
C TYR A 91 -0.67 3.85 1.33
N LEU A 92 -1.61 4.64 1.82
CA LEU A 92 -1.87 4.82 3.24
C LEU A 92 -3.25 4.23 3.59
N PRO A 93 -3.37 3.62 4.79
CA PRO A 93 -4.64 3.11 5.27
C PRO A 93 -5.54 4.23 5.82
N ALA A 94 -6.62 3.84 6.49
CA ALA A 94 -7.38 4.77 7.32
C ALA A 94 -6.47 5.48 8.33
N PRO A 95 -6.64 6.80 8.52
CA PRO A 95 -5.90 7.55 9.52
C PRO A 95 -6.39 7.21 10.93
N SER A 96 -5.56 7.55 11.92
CA SER A 96 -5.99 7.66 13.31
C SER A 96 -6.96 8.83 13.51
N SER A 97 -7.62 8.88 14.67
CA SER A 97 -8.49 9.99 15.05
C SER A 97 -7.78 11.35 15.07
N ASP A 98 -6.47 11.35 15.28
CA ASP A 98 -5.62 12.54 15.33
C ASP A 98 -5.16 13.00 13.93
N GLY A 99 -5.54 12.28 12.87
CA GLY A 99 -5.14 12.60 11.50
C GLY A 99 -3.70 12.19 11.16
N CYS A 100 -3.23 11.10 11.76
CA CYS A 100 -1.94 10.50 11.44
C CYS A 100 -2.14 9.18 10.68
N PHE A 101 -1.17 8.79 9.86
CA PHE A 101 -1.11 7.47 9.24
C PHE A 101 0.07 6.69 9.80
N ASP A 102 -0.23 5.57 10.44
CA ASP A 102 0.75 4.76 11.17
C ASP A 102 1.52 3.78 10.28
N SER A 103 1.09 3.63 9.02
CA SER A 103 1.77 2.77 8.05
C SER A 103 1.63 3.30 6.63
N ALA A 104 2.62 2.97 5.80
CA ALA A 104 2.61 3.24 4.37
C ALA A 104 3.10 1.98 3.64
N SER A 105 2.43 1.63 2.54
CA SER A 105 2.79 0.49 1.69
C SER A 105 3.25 0.96 0.32
N PRO A 106 4.25 0.32 -0.32
CA PRO A 106 4.64 0.68 -1.68
C PRO A 106 3.62 0.26 -2.73
N THR A 107 2.69 -0.65 -2.38
CA THR A 107 1.64 -1.17 -3.25
C THR A 107 0.26 -0.93 -2.65
N GLU A 108 -0.74 -0.75 -3.52
CA GLU A 108 -2.14 -0.62 -3.09
C GLU A 108 -2.62 -1.95 -2.49
N GLN A 109 -3.12 -1.89 -1.26
CA GLN A 109 -3.68 -3.02 -0.55
C GLN A 109 -5.20 -2.97 -0.61
N ILE A 110 -5.81 -3.88 -1.37
CA ILE A 110 -7.28 -3.98 -1.52
C ILE A 110 -7.94 -4.07 -0.14
N GLY A 111 -8.96 -3.25 0.08
CA GLY A 111 -9.73 -3.19 1.33
C GLY A 111 -9.03 -2.47 2.49
N LYS A 112 -7.74 -2.11 2.36
CA LYS A 112 -6.97 -1.43 3.42
C LYS A 112 -6.45 -0.06 3.00
N SER A 113 -5.97 0.10 1.78
CA SER A 113 -5.48 1.37 1.25
C SER A 113 -6.66 2.28 0.90
N ILE A 114 -6.64 3.51 1.41
CA ILE A 114 -7.67 4.52 1.17
C ILE A 114 -7.06 5.76 0.50
N TYR A 115 -5.79 6.03 0.76
CA TYR A 115 -5.10 7.22 0.24
C TYR A 115 -3.83 6.84 -0.51
N GLN A 116 -3.44 7.70 -1.43
CA GLN A 116 -2.15 7.68 -2.10
C GLN A 116 -1.37 8.92 -1.70
N LEU A 117 -0.13 8.74 -1.25
CA LEU A 117 0.79 9.81 -0.93
C LEU A 117 1.96 9.81 -1.93
N SER A 118 2.27 11.01 -2.44
CA SER A 118 3.37 11.27 -3.35
C SER A 118 4.38 12.18 -2.64
N THR A 119 5.64 11.76 -2.58
CA THR A 119 6.73 12.52 -1.94
C THR A 119 7.99 12.49 -2.79
N THR A 120 8.72 13.61 -2.82
CA THR A 120 10.00 13.72 -3.55
C THR A 120 11.20 13.67 -2.62
N ASP A 121 11.03 14.08 -1.37
CA ASP A 121 12.07 14.22 -0.34
C ASP A 121 11.98 13.14 0.76
N GLY A 122 10.87 12.39 0.80
CA GLY A 122 10.60 11.39 1.85
C GLY A 122 10.20 12.00 3.19
N VAL A 123 10.01 13.32 3.25
CA VAL A 123 9.64 14.05 4.47
C VAL A 123 8.31 14.77 4.28
N ASN A 124 8.13 15.47 3.16
CA ASN A 124 6.90 16.15 2.81
C ASN A 124 6.21 15.38 1.68
N GLY A 125 4.92 15.12 1.83
CA GLY A 125 4.13 14.46 0.81
C GLY A 125 2.81 15.17 0.59
N THR A 126 2.35 15.14 -0.65
CA THR A 126 0.94 15.43 -0.94
C THR A 126 0.18 14.13 -1.03
N PHE A 127 -1.09 14.13 -0.62
CA PHE A 127 -1.91 12.93 -0.67
C PHE A 127 -3.29 13.21 -1.24
N ILE A 128 -3.82 12.18 -1.90
CA ILE A 128 -5.14 12.15 -2.51
C ILE A 128 -5.90 10.93 -2.00
N MET A 129 -7.23 10.99 -2.06
CA MET A 129 -8.07 9.81 -1.81
C MET A 129 -8.14 8.96 -3.08
N LEU A 130 -7.99 7.64 -2.92
CA LEU A 130 -8.10 6.70 -4.03
C LEU A 130 -9.54 6.65 -4.54
N ASN A 131 -9.69 6.66 -5.87
CA ASN A 131 -10.97 6.52 -6.57
C ASN A 131 -11.27 5.05 -6.95
N SER A 132 -10.53 4.08 -6.39
CA SER A 132 -10.80 2.66 -6.63
C SER A 132 -12.07 2.22 -5.88
N PRO A 133 -12.92 1.33 -6.44
CA PRO A 133 -14.14 0.88 -5.79
C PRO A 133 -13.92 0.31 -4.38
N ASP A 134 -12.79 -0.38 -4.18
CA ASP A 134 -12.39 -0.93 -2.89
C ASP A 134 -12.05 0.15 -1.87
N ALA A 135 -11.28 1.18 -2.26
CA ALA A 135 -10.96 2.29 -1.37
C ALA A 135 -12.21 3.11 -1.00
N ILE A 136 -13.11 3.32 -1.96
CA ILE A 136 -14.40 3.99 -1.73
C ILE A 136 -15.24 3.16 -0.75
N ALA A 137 -15.36 1.84 -0.98
CA ALA A 137 -16.10 0.95 -0.10
C ALA A 137 -15.54 0.99 1.32
N THR A 138 -14.20 0.90 1.48
CA THR A 138 -13.55 1.00 2.79
C THR A 138 -13.80 2.36 3.44
N ALA A 139 -13.65 3.47 2.71
CA ALA A 139 -13.90 4.82 3.25
C ALA A 139 -15.36 5.00 3.71
N MET A 140 -16.31 4.41 2.97
CA MET A 140 -17.74 4.48 3.26
C MET A 140 -18.17 3.65 4.48
N ILE A 141 -17.36 2.69 4.95
CA ILE A 141 -17.61 2.00 6.23
C ILE A 141 -17.80 3.02 7.36
N SER A 142 -16.95 4.06 7.38
CA SER A 142 -17.04 5.12 8.37
C SER A 142 -16.39 6.41 7.88
N VAL A 143 -17.16 7.25 7.20
CA VAL A 143 -16.68 8.56 6.70
C VAL A 143 -16.14 9.43 7.85
N SER A 144 -16.77 9.37 9.02
CA SER A 144 -16.35 10.16 10.17
C SER A 144 -15.00 9.75 10.75
N GLN A 145 -14.60 8.49 10.61
CA GLN A 145 -13.33 7.98 11.13
C GLN A 145 -12.26 7.87 10.06
N PHE A 146 -12.64 7.55 8.83
CA PHE A 146 -11.66 7.26 7.77
C PHE A 146 -11.41 8.46 6.86
N VAL A 147 -12.32 9.42 6.82
CA VAL A 147 -12.27 10.57 5.90
C VAL A 147 -12.12 11.89 6.67
N LYS A 148 -13.04 12.23 7.57
CA LYS A 148 -13.06 13.53 8.27
C LYS A 148 -11.79 13.89 9.06
N PRO A 149 -10.98 12.95 9.61
CA PRO A 149 -9.75 13.31 10.28
C PRO A 149 -8.75 14.02 9.36
N VAL A 150 -8.68 13.61 8.10
CA VAL A 150 -7.65 14.06 7.14
C VAL A 150 -8.20 14.76 5.90
N CYS A 151 -9.51 14.72 5.68
CA CYS A 151 -10.17 15.35 4.54
C CYS A 151 -11.33 16.25 4.97
N LYS A 152 -11.59 17.28 4.17
CA LYS A 152 -12.81 18.08 4.16
C LYS A 152 -13.70 17.55 3.05
N VAL A 153 -14.90 17.13 3.41
CA VAL A 153 -15.90 16.66 2.45
C VAL A 153 -16.73 17.85 1.98
N VAL A 154 -16.76 18.09 0.68
CA VAL A 154 -17.54 19.18 0.06
C VAL A 154 -18.61 18.60 -0.88
N GLY A 155 -19.72 19.34 -1.01
CA GLY A 155 -20.89 18.92 -1.79
C GLY A 155 -21.87 18.03 -1.02
N ASN A 156 -22.91 17.56 -1.72
CA ASN A 156 -23.84 16.60 -1.16
C ASN A 156 -23.20 15.21 -1.24
N ALA A 157 -22.79 14.65 -0.10
CA ALA A 157 -22.39 13.25 -0.05
C ALA A 157 -23.57 12.38 -0.45
N SER A 158 -23.50 11.77 -1.64
CA SER A 158 -24.43 10.73 -2.04
C SER A 158 -24.40 9.60 -1.00
N VAL A 159 -25.53 8.95 -0.75
CA VAL A 159 -25.60 7.80 0.17
C VAL A 159 -24.73 6.65 -0.34
N TYR A 160 -24.55 6.57 -1.66
CA TYR A 160 -23.72 5.58 -2.36
C TYR A 160 -22.90 6.25 -3.46
N PRO A 161 -21.76 6.88 -3.11
CA PRO A 161 -20.90 7.50 -4.10
C PRO A 161 -20.24 6.42 -4.95
N ARG A 162 -20.24 6.63 -6.26
CA ARG A 162 -19.58 5.75 -7.24
C ARG A 162 -18.19 6.25 -7.59
N SER A 163 -17.92 7.52 -7.35
CA SER A 163 -16.61 8.11 -7.57
C SER A 163 -16.28 9.12 -6.48
N ILE A 164 -14.98 9.30 -6.26
CA ILE A 164 -14.42 10.34 -5.42
C ILE A 164 -13.46 11.16 -6.28
N GLU A 165 -13.66 12.46 -6.25
CA GLU A 165 -12.78 13.44 -6.85
C GLU A 165 -12.04 14.19 -5.73
N THR A 166 -10.70 14.21 -5.80
CA THR A 166 -9.91 15.06 -4.92
C THR A 166 -9.81 16.44 -5.57
N VAL A 167 -10.50 17.42 -5.00
CA VAL A 167 -10.56 18.81 -5.48
C VAL A 167 -9.29 19.56 -5.11
N ASP A 168 -8.76 19.29 -3.92
CA ASP A 168 -7.53 19.88 -3.40
C ASP A 168 -6.72 18.80 -2.67
N GLU A 169 -5.44 18.67 -3.00
CA GLU A 169 -4.57 17.66 -2.40
C GLU A 169 -4.28 18.01 -0.93
N GLY A 170 -4.26 16.99 -0.08
CA GLY A 170 -3.80 17.17 1.29
C GLY A 170 -2.28 17.18 1.35
N SER A 171 -1.72 17.69 2.44
CA SER A 171 -0.28 17.61 2.69
C SER A 171 0.00 16.94 4.03
N ALA A 172 1.01 16.07 4.06
CA ALA A 172 1.45 15.38 5.26
C ALA A 172 2.97 15.45 5.40
N VAL A 173 3.44 15.39 6.64
CA VAL A 173 4.86 15.38 6.99
C VAL A 173 5.17 14.10 7.73
N PHE A 174 6.26 13.45 7.37
CA PHE A 174 6.76 12.27 8.03
C PHE A 174 7.57 12.66 9.27
N GLU A 175 7.02 12.38 10.45
CA GLU A 175 7.67 12.63 11.74
C GLU A 175 7.54 11.40 12.62
N ASN A 176 8.63 10.99 13.30
CA ASN A 176 8.61 9.89 14.26
C ASN A 176 8.08 8.55 13.71
N GLY A 177 8.28 8.28 12.42
CA GLY A 177 7.83 7.04 11.79
C GLY A 177 6.37 7.04 11.33
N ILE A 178 5.65 8.15 11.48
CA ILE A 178 4.24 8.31 11.09
C ILE A 178 4.05 9.50 10.16
N TRP A 179 3.10 9.42 9.24
CA TRP A 179 2.71 10.55 8.40
C TRP A 179 1.66 11.39 9.12
N ARG A 180 1.99 12.59 9.54
CA ARG A 180 1.06 13.52 10.17
C ARG A 180 0.49 14.48 9.13
N VAL A 181 -0.83 14.59 9.07
CA VAL A 181 -1.48 15.56 8.17
C VAL A 181 -1.28 16.98 8.67
N VAL A 182 -0.78 17.84 7.78
CA VAL A 182 -0.61 19.28 7.99
C VAL A 182 -1.77 20.04 7.37
N ASN A 183 -2.13 19.71 6.13
CA ASN A 183 -3.29 20.28 5.45
C ASN A 183 -4.24 19.17 5.02
N LYS A 184 -5.52 19.31 5.37
CA LYS A 184 -6.55 18.35 4.99
C LYS A 184 -6.87 18.46 3.50
N ALA A 185 -6.92 17.33 2.81
CA ALA A 185 -7.37 17.29 1.42
C ALA A 185 -8.85 17.71 1.32
N VAL A 186 -9.27 18.23 0.18
CA VAL A 186 -10.69 18.51 -0.10
C VAL A 186 -11.19 17.47 -1.10
N VAL A 187 -12.22 16.73 -0.71
CA VAL A 187 -12.78 15.64 -1.52
C VAL A 187 -14.26 15.86 -1.77
N LYS A 188 -14.70 15.51 -2.97
CA LYS A 188 -16.09 15.50 -3.39
C LYS A 188 -16.50 14.06 -3.73
N PHE A 189 -17.59 13.63 -3.12
CA PHE A 189 -18.22 12.34 -3.42
C PHE A 189 -19.29 12.55 -4.49
N ASP A 190 -19.26 11.75 -5.56
CA ASP A 190 -20.24 11.75 -6.66
C ASP A 190 -20.93 10.38 -6.77
#